data_AF-A0A845M6P0-F1
#
_entry.id   AF-A0A845M6P0-F1
#
_cell.length_a   1.000
_cell.length_b   1.000
_cell.length_c   1.000
_cell.angle_alpha   90.00
_cell.angle_beta   90.00
_cell.angle_gamma   90.00
#
_symmetry.space_group_name_H-M   'P 1'
#
loop_
_entity.id
_entity.type
_entity.pdbx_description
1 polymer ?
#
loop_
_entity_poly.entity_id
_entity_poly.type
_entity_poly.pdbx_seq_one_letter_code
_entity_poly.pdbx_strand_id
1 'polypeptide(L)' 'MRDGVRITVADLRACGICPNVKQAFFDRHGLDWREFVREGISVDACRATGDQLDLIDQLEAAARKRMGLDG' A
#
# COMPACT_ATOMS: atom_id res chain seq x y z
N MET A 1 7.18 -7.63 -17.95
CA MET A 1 6.75 -7.74 -16.54
C MET A 1 6.08 -6.42 -16.22
N ARG A 2 4.77 -6.38 -15.98
CA ARG A 2 4.09 -5.12 -15.67
C ARG A 2 4.68 -4.61 -14.36
N ASP A 3 5.42 -3.51 -14.41
CA ASP A 3 5.95 -2.83 -13.23
C ASP A 3 4.73 -2.30 -12.46
N GLY A 4 4.22 -3.15 -11.57
CA GLY A 4 3.07 -2.83 -10.74
C GLY A 4 3.51 -1.84 -9.68
N VAL A 5 2.77 -0.74 -9.56
CA VAL A 5 3.00 0.28 -8.52
C VAL A 5 3.14 -0.41 -7.16
N ARG A 6 4.21 -0.10 -6.44
CA ARG A 6 4.48 -0.64 -5.11
C ARG A 6 4.11 0.38 -4.04
N ILE A 7 3.21 -0.01 -3.15
CA ILE A 7 2.85 0.74 -1.96
C ILE A 7 3.90 0.46 -0.88
N THR A 8 4.32 1.51 -0.18
CA THR A 8 5.30 1.51 0.90
C THR A 8 4.79 2.32 2.08
N VAL A 9 5.49 2.25 3.22
CA VAL A 9 5.17 3.05 4.41
C VAL A 9 5.21 4.56 4.15
N ALA A 10 6.02 5.02 3.18
CA ALA A 10 6.06 6.43 2.81
C ALA A 10 4.72 6.89 2.23
N ASP A 11 4.06 6.04 1.44
CA ASP A 11 2.78 6.34 0.81
C ASP A 11 1.66 6.37 1.87
N LEU A 12 1.72 5.50 2.89
CA LEU A 12 0.82 5.58 4.05
C LEU A 12 0.96 6.92 4.78
N ARG A 13 2.20 7.35 5.02
CA ARG A 13 2.47 8.63 5.68
C ARG A 13 1.99 9.83 4.84
N ALA A 14 2.16 9.76 3.52
CA ALA A 14 1.68 10.78 2.60
C ALA A 14 0.16 10.92 2.62
N CYS A 15 -0.56 9.81 2.79
CA CYS A 15 -2.02 9.79 2.99
C CYS A 15 -2.47 10.12 4.43
N GLY A 16 -1.55 10.38 5.37
CA GLY A 16 -1.89 10.63 6.78
C GLY A 16 -2.41 9.38 7.52
N ILE A 17 -2.14 8.18 7.00
CA ILE A 17 -2.61 6.93 7.59
C ILE A 17 -1.65 6.49 8.69
N CYS A 18 -2.18 6.31 9.91
CA CYS A 18 -1.41 5.80 11.03
C CYS A 18 -1.01 4.33 10.81
N PRO A 19 0.30 4.00 10.80
CA PRO A 19 0.78 2.64 10.56
C PRO A 19 0.28 1.61 11.58
N ASN A 20 -0.01 2.03 12.82
CA ASN A 20 -0.58 1.14 13.85
C ASN A 20 -1.93 0.55 13.46
N VAL A 21 -2.80 1.31 12.81
CA VAL A 21 -4.13 0.84 12.38
C VAL A 21 -3.99 -0.21 11.28
N LYS A 22 -2.96 -0.07 10.44
CA LYS A 22 -2.70 -0.98 9.33
C LYS A 22 -2.08 -2.29 9.78
N GLN A 23 -1.30 -2.33 10.87
CA GLN A 23 -0.79 -3.60 11.39
C GLN A 23 -1.93 -4.59 11.71
N ALA A 24 -3.04 -4.11 12.30
CA ALA A 24 -4.22 -4.94 12.57
C ALA A 24 -4.95 -5.39 11.29
N PHE A 25 -4.95 -4.56 10.24
CA PHE A 25 -5.48 -4.94 8.93
C PHE A 25 -4.62 -6.03 8.28
N PHE A 26 -3.30 -5.85 8.27
CA PHE A 26 -2.36 -6.81 7.69
C PHE A 26 -2.47 -8.17 8.39
N ASP A 27 -2.50 -8.19 9.72
CA ASP A 27 -2.70 -9.40 10.53
C ASP A 27 -4.02 -10.12 10.19
N ARG A 28 -5.12 -9.37 10.07
CA ARG A 28 -6.46 -9.92 9.73
C ARG A 28 -6.54 -10.54 8.33
N HIS A 29 -5.78 -10.00 7.37
CA HIS A 29 -5.80 -10.45 5.97
C HIS A 29 -4.64 -11.40 5.63
N GLY A 30 -3.83 -11.80 6.62
CA GLY A 30 -2.69 -12.70 6.40
C GLY A 30 -1.55 -12.08 5.59
N LEU A 31 -1.43 -10.74 5.64
CA LEU A 31 -0.35 -10.01 4.99
C LEU A 31 0.78 -9.74 6.01
N ASP A 32 2.02 -9.93 5.59
CA ASP A 32 3.18 -9.66 6.44
C ASP A 32 3.48 -8.15 6.53
N TRP A 33 3.01 -7.50 7.61
CA TRP A 33 3.33 -6.10 7.90
C TRP A 33 4.84 -5.83 7.91
N ARG A 34 5.61 -6.78 8.44
CA ARG A 34 7.07 -6.65 8.57
C ARG A 34 7.78 -6.73 7.22
N GLU A 35 7.26 -7.53 6.30
CA GLU A 35 7.73 -7.58 4.91
C GLU A 35 7.34 -6.31 4.17
N PHE A 36 6.10 -5.84 4.35
CA PHE A 36 5.61 -4.57 3.80
C PHE A 36 6.46 -3.36 4.21
N VAL A 37 6.89 -3.27 5.48
CA VAL A 37 7.73 -2.17 5.94
C VAL A 37 9.12 -2.18 5.29
N ARG A 38 9.66 -3.36 4.97
CA ARG A 38 11.00 -3.52 4.39
C ARG A 38 11.01 -3.35 2.88
N GLU A 39 10.10 -4.07 2.21
CA GLU A 39 10.10 -4.24 0.76
C GLU A 39 8.97 -3.45 0.11
N GLY A 40 7.88 -3.14 0.83
CA GLY A 40 6.60 -2.70 0.28
C GLY A 40 5.75 -3.87 -0.23
N ILE A 41 4.54 -3.57 -0.71
CA ILE A 41 3.65 -4.55 -1.34
C ILE A 41 3.11 -4.00 -2.65
N SER A 42 2.94 -4.87 -3.64
CA SER A 42 2.33 -4.49 -4.92
C SER A 42 0.87 -4.11 -4.74
N VAL A 43 0.42 -3.07 -5.43
CA VAL A 43 -0.99 -2.66 -5.47
C VAL A 43 -1.92 -3.82 -5.81
N ASP A 44 -1.53 -4.65 -6.77
CA ASP A 44 -2.31 -5.81 -7.20
C ASP A 44 -2.55 -6.81 -6.06
N ALA A 45 -1.52 -7.09 -5.26
CA ALA A 45 -1.63 -7.96 -4.08
C ALA A 45 -2.51 -7.33 -2.99
N CYS A 46 -2.46 -6.01 -2.80
CA CYS A 46 -3.43 -5.31 -1.96
C CYS A 46 -4.86 -5.46 -2.50
N ARG A 47 -5.11 -5.22 -3.79
CA ARG A 47 -6.45 -5.33 -4.40
C ARG A 47 -6.99 -6.76 -4.35
N ALA A 48 -6.13 -7.76 -4.44
CA ALA A 48 -6.50 -9.17 -4.33
C ALA A 48 -7.14 -9.53 -2.97
N THR A 49 -6.88 -8.74 -1.91
CA THR A 49 -7.56 -8.92 -0.61
C THR A 49 -9.07 -8.62 -0.67
N GLY A 50 -9.52 -7.83 -1.64
CA GLY A 50 -10.91 -7.42 -1.80
C GLY A 50 -11.46 -6.48 -0.72
N ASP A 51 -10.62 -6.03 0.23
CA ASP A 51 -11.02 -5.21 1.38
C ASP A 51 -10.37 -3.82 1.30
N GLN A 52 -11.07 -2.80 1.80
CA GLN A 52 -10.59 -1.41 1.82
C GLN A 52 -10.08 -0.90 0.47
N LEU A 53 -10.77 -1.25 -0.63
CA LEU A 53 -10.40 -0.86 -2.01
C LEU A 53 -10.19 0.66 -2.17
N ASP A 54 -11.04 1.48 -1.54
CA ASP A 54 -10.93 2.94 -1.56
C ASP A 54 -9.59 3.42 -0.99
N LEU A 55 -9.14 2.79 0.09
CA LEU A 55 -7.87 3.08 0.73
C LEU A 55 -6.68 2.58 -0.10
N ILE A 56 -6.85 1.45 -0.78
CA ILE A 56 -5.83 0.93 -1.71
C ILE A 56 -5.66 1.88 -2.89
N ASP A 57 -6.75 2.45 -3.41
CA ASP A 57 -6.71 3.44 -4.49
C ASP A 57 -5.99 4.73 -4.04
N GLN A 58 -6.28 5.22 -2.82
CA GLN A 58 -5.55 6.36 -2.24
C GLN A 58 -4.05 6.09 -2.09
N LEU A 59 -3.68 4.89 -1.61
CA LEU A 59 -2.28 4.48 -1.45
C LEU A 59 -1.57 4.30 -2.80
N GLU A 60 -2.28 3.79 -3.80
CA GLU A 60 -1.78 3.69 -5.17
C GLU A 60 -1.52 5.07 -5.77
N ALA A 61 -2.44 6.02 -5.60
CA ALA A 61 -2.27 7.39 -6.05
C ALA A 61 -1.05 8.06 -5.38
N ALA A 62 -0.89 7.90 -4.06
CA ALA A 62 0.29 8.38 -3.36
C ALA A 62 1.59 7.75 -3.86
N ALA A 63 1.58 6.43 -4.13
CA ALA A 63 2.74 5.72 -4.67
C ALA A 63 3.11 6.17 -6.09
N ARG A 64 2.11 6.40 -6.95
CA ARG A 64 2.32 6.96 -8.30
C ARG A 64 2.91 8.36 -8.26
N LYS A 65 2.41 9.19 -7.34
CA LYS A 65 2.93 10.54 -7.08
C LYS A 65 4.38 10.56 -6.64
N ARG A 66 4.73 9.66 -5.72
CA ARG A 66 6.12 9.47 -5.28
C ARG A 66 7.02 9.03 -6.44
N MET A 67 6.52 8.19 -7.35
CA MET A 67 7.24 7.73 -8.53
C MET A 67 7.34 8.79 -9.64
N GLY A 68 6.70 9.96 -9.48
CA GLY A 68 6.73 11.03 -10.48
C GLY A 68 5.94 10.69 -11.75
N LEU A 69 4.97 9.78 -11.66
CA LEU A 69 4.11 9.37 -12.78
C LEU A 69 2.94 10.33 -13.04
N ASP A 70 2.80 11.38 -12.23
CA ASP A 70 1.80 12.45 -12.37
C ASP A 70 2.31 13.58 -13.29
N GLY A 71 2.88 13.22 -14.45
CA GLY A 71 3.34 14.14 -15.48
C GLY A 71 2.27 14.44 -16.52
#